data_AF-A0A972U1B6-F1
#
_entry.id   AF-A0A972U1B6-F1
#
_cell.length_a   1.000
_cell.length_b   1.000
_cell.length_c   1.000
_cell.angle_alpha   90.00
_cell.angle_beta   90.00
_cell.angle_gamma   90.00
#
_symmetry.space_group_name_H-M   'P 1'
#
loop_
_entity.id
_entity.type
_entity.pdbx_description
1 polymer ?
#
loop_
_entity_poly.entity_id
_entity_poly.type
_entity_poly.pdbx_seq_one_letter_code
_entity_poly.pdbx_strand_id
1 'polypeptide(L)'
;WDVIAARRFEKDTYFEQAVSHIRALPKLEGTVHVNLALVLKFLPQYLTAAIGQGEQYAAVPARNEAVDDDYLFAQGSASGLSKIPFHDPRPAFARFAHLPNVGVFVEQMTAFGQLVATAPPTAEQSKDLDLLLSLGQLFTEVVYGQLICESAALVLDGEPGGKRESSVSDASDLTEAHVDRLFAVFVKDFSEYALSLSSQPSATDAQRDQALGLIKHPVIEAAAEKAFADEALSYDGAYAMQP
;
A
#
# COMPACT_ATOMS: atom_id res chain seq x y z
N TRP A 1 14.44 6.21 -9.68
CA TRP A 1 15.79 6.81 -9.61
C TRP A 1 16.83 6.08 -10.43
N ASP A 2 16.88 4.75 -10.41
CA ASP A 2 17.85 3.99 -11.20
C ASP A 2 17.56 3.97 -12.71
N VAL A 3 16.33 4.32 -13.09
CA VAL A 3 15.89 4.51 -14.49
C VAL A 3 16.68 5.62 -15.22
N ILE A 4 17.17 6.64 -14.49
CA ILE A 4 17.91 7.79 -15.08
C ILE A 4 19.44 7.56 -15.02
N ALA A 5 19.86 6.44 -14.42
CA ALA A 5 21.25 6.01 -14.30
C ALA A 5 22.19 7.14 -13.83
N ALA A 6 23.35 7.30 -14.48
CA ALA A 6 24.38 8.27 -14.13
C ALA A 6 23.93 9.74 -14.32
N ARG A 7 22.98 9.99 -15.24
CA ARG A 7 22.55 11.34 -15.62
C ARG A 7 21.88 12.10 -14.48
N ARG A 8 21.38 11.39 -13.46
CA ARG A 8 20.82 12.00 -12.23
C ARG A 8 21.85 12.73 -11.36
N PHE A 9 23.14 12.42 -11.54
CA PHE A 9 24.23 13.04 -10.80
C PHE A 9 24.85 14.23 -11.56
N GLU A 10 24.33 14.54 -12.76
CA GLU A 10 24.72 15.72 -13.52
C GLU A 10 24.06 16.96 -12.91
N LYS A 11 24.91 17.93 -12.53
CA LYS A 11 24.53 19.15 -11.80
C LYS A 11 23.55 20.04 -12.58
N ASP A 12 23.54 19.96 -13.90
CA ASP A 12 22.73 20.81 -14.78
C ASP A 12 21.38 20.15 -15.15
N THR A 13 20.93 19.19 -14.36
CA THR A 13 19.64 18.53 -14.57
C THR A 13 18.65 18.87 -13.45
N TYR A 14 17.37 18.99 -13.79
CA TYR A 14 16.28 19.11 -12.80
C TYR A 14 16.34 17.98 -11.75
N PHE A 15 16.80 16.80 -12.15
CA PHE A 15 16.79 15.61 -11.31
C PHE A 15 17.72 15.71 -10.10
N GLU A 16 18.86 16.41 -10.18
CA GLU A 16 19.74 16.59 -9.02
C GLU A 16 19.01 17.36 -7.90
N GLN A 17 18.33 18.46 -8.26
CA GLN A 17 17.53 19.24 -7.31
C GLN A 17 16.32 18.43 -6.81
N ALA A 18 15.63 17.72 -7.70
CA ALA A 18 14.50 16.88 -7.35
C ALA A 18 14.88 15.77 -6.35
N VAL A 19 16.04 15.11 -6.51
CA VAL A 19 16.57 14.11 -5.56
C VAL A 19 16.72 14.72 -4.17
N SER A 20 17.30 15.92 -4.10
CA SER A 20 17.54 16.61 -2.84
C SER A 20 16.23 16.99 -2.14
N HIS A 21 15.32 17.63 -2.87
CA HIS A 21 14.08 18.17 -2.30
C HIS A 21 13.06 17.09 -1.94
N ILE A 22 12.84 16.09 -2.79
CA ILE A 22 11.86 15.02 -2.52
C ILE A 22 12.19 14.26 -1.22
N ARG A 23 13.47 14.15 -0.87
CA ARG A 23 13.91 13.48 0.38
C ARG A 23 13.76 14.34 1.63
N ALA A 24 13.63 15.65 1.47
CA ALA A 24 13.49 16.58 2.58
C ALA A 24 12.04 16.66 3.07
N LEU A 25 11.06 16.61 2.15
CA LEU A 25 9.64 16.77 2.48
C LEU A 25 9.13 15.76 3.52
N PRO A 26 9.37 14.43 3.40
CA PRO A 26 8.87 13.47 4.38
C PRO A 26 9.44 13.66 5.79
N LYS A 27 10.58 14.34 5.95
CA LYS A 27 11.19 14.58 7.26
C LYS A 27 10.47 15.65 8.06
N LEU A 28 9.71 16.52 7.41
CA LEU A 28 8.96 17.61 8.03
C LEU A 28 7.61 17.15 8.58
N GLU A 29 7.08 16.03 8.07
CA GLU A 29 5.79 15.43 8.45
C GLU A 29 5.90 14.41 9.60
N GLY A 30 7.05 14.40 10.29
CA GLY A 30 7.38 13.40 11.31
C GLY A 30 8.29 12.31 10.77
N THR A 31 9.00 11.62 11.65
CA THR A 31 9.86 10.51 11.22
C THR A 31 9.01 9.32 10.81
N VAL A 32 9.53 8.47 9.92
CA VAL A 32 8.87 7.21 9.48
C VAL A 32 8.38 6.39 10.68
N HIS A 33 9.20 6.28 11.74
CA HIS A 33 8.85 5.58 12.98
C HIS A 33 7.62 6.17 13.68
N VAL A 34 7.52 7.50 13.75
CA VAL A 34 6.37 8.16 14.39
C VAL A 34 5.09 7.90 13.60
N ASN A 35 5.14 8.04 12.28
CA ASN A 35 3.97 7.83 11.43
C ASN A 35 3.52 6.37 11.43
N LEU A 36 4.44 5.41 11.39
CA LEU A 36 4.10 3.99 11.49
C LEU A 36 3.59 3.60 12.88
N ALA A 37 4.12 4.19 13.95
CA ALA A 37 3.57 3.99 15.28
C ALA A 37 2.14 4.54 15.41
N LEU A 38 1.80 5.62 14.69
CA LEU A 38 0.41 6.10 14.59
C LEU A 38 -0.47 5.15 13.78
N VAL A 39 0.01 4.65 12.64
CA VAL A 39 -0.71 3.66 11.81
C VAL A 39 -1.01 2.40 12.61
N LEU A 40 -0.05 1.87 13.38
CA LEU A 40 -0.26 0.69 14.21
C LEU A 40 -1.34 0.85 15.28
N LYS A 41 -1.72 2.08 15.66
CA LYS A 41 -2.85 2.28 16.58
C LYS A 41 -4.17 1.82 15.97
N PHE A 42 -4.32 1.84 14.64
CA PHE A 42 -5.53 1.42 13.95
C PHE A 42 -5.65 -0.11 13.78
N LEU A 43 -4.53 -0.83 13.90
CA LEU A 43 -4.46 -2.27 13.66
C LEU A 43 -5.51 -3.10 14.42
N PRO A 44 -5.82 -2.87 15.71
CA PRO A 44 -6.82 -3.66 16.42
C PRO A 44 -8.23 -3.53 15.82
N GLN A 45 -8.63 -2.32 15.45
CA GLN A 45 -9.95 -2.06 14.87
C GLN A 45 -10.02 -2.59 13.43
N TYR A 46 -8.94 -2.46 12.67
CA TYR A 46 -8.84 -3.04 11.34
C TYR A 46 -8.97 -4.57 11.36
N LEU A 47 -8.25 -5.26 12.25
CA LEU A 47 -8.35 -6.72 12.39
C LEU A 47 -9.74 -7.17 12.85
N THR A 48 -10.37 -6.40 13.74
CA THR A 48 -11.77 -6.63 14.16
C THR A 48 -12.73 -6.53 12.96
N ALA A 49 -12.52 -5.54 12.09
CA ALA A 49 -13.28 -5.42 10.86
C ALA A 49 -13.04 -6.59 9.89
N ALA A 50 -11.78 -7.01 9.72
CA ALA A 50 -11.37 -8.12 8.87
C ALA A 50 -11.94 -9.49 9.28
N ILE A 51 -12.40 -9.66 10.51
CA ILE A 51 -13.11 -10.87 10.96
C ILE A 51 -14.64 -10.75 10.88
N GLY A 52 -15.16 -9.69 10.25
CA GLY A 52 -16.59 -9.45 10.06
C GLY A 52 -17.30 -8.82 11.25
N GLN A 53 -16.55 -8.21 12.17
CA GLN A 53 -17.08 -7.47 13.31
C GLN A 53 -16.88 -5.95 13.16
N GLY A 54 -16.69 -5.49 11.92
CA GLY A 54 -16.55 -4.08 11.57
C GLY A 54 -17.88 -3.33 11.60
N GLU A 55 -17.78 -2.01 11.54
CA GLU A 55 -18.95 -1.16 11.38
C GLU A 55 -19.42 -1.17 9.91
N GLN A 56 -20.70 -0.93 9.70
CA GLN A 56 -21.27 -0.84 8.36
C GLN A 56 -21.26 0.63 7.92
N TYR A 57 -20.50 0.92 6.87
CA TYR A 57 -20.48 2.23 6.25
C TYR A 57 -21.09 2.18 4.85
N ALA A 58 -21.64 3.31 4.41
CA ALA A 58 -22.03 3.45 3.02
C ALA A 58 -20.78 3.36 2.13
N ALA A 59 -20.93 2.74 0.95
CA ALA A 59 -19.87 2.72 -0.04
C ALA A 59 -19.46 4.16 -0.40
N VAL A 60 -18.15 4.41 -0.47
CA VAL A 60 -17.61 5.71 -0.87
C VAL A 60 -17.59 5.76 -2.40
N PRO A 61 -18.34 6.66 -3.04
CA PRO A 61 -18.30 6.79 -4.50
C PRO A 61 -17.00 7.47 -4.97
N ALA A 62 -16.79 7.54 -6.28
CA ALA A 62 -15.75 8.40 -6.82
C ALA A 62 -15.97 9.86 -6.41
N ARG A 63 -14.92 10.51 -5.90
CA ARG A 63 -14.94 11.90 -5.42
C ARG A 63 -14.09 12.76 -6.35
N ASN A 64 -14.74 13.34 -7.36
CA ASN A 64 -14.11 14.18 -8.38
C ASN A 64 -14.58 15.63 -8.33
N GLU A 65 -15.37 15.99 -7.32
CA GLU A 65 -15.88 17.34 -7.21
C GLU A 65 -14.75 18.33 -6.93
N ALA A 66 -14.82 19.53 -7.51
CA ALA A 66 -13.90 20.63 -7.23
C ALA A 66 -14.22 21.27 -5.87
N VAL A 67 -14.17 20.48 -4.80
CA VAL A 67 -14.43 20.87 -3.42
C VAL A 67 -13.20 20.57 -2.57
N ASP A 68 -13.01 21.36 -1.52
CA ASP A 68 -11.90 21.17 -0.57
C ASP A 68 -12.22 20.02 0.40
N ASP A 69 -11.18 19.32 0.83
CA ASP A 69 -11.23 18.45 2.00
C ASP A 69 -10.79 19.26 3.21
N ASP A 70 -11.73 20.03 3.78
CA ASP A 70 -11.47 20.91 4.93
C ASP A 70 -10.82 20.15 6.11
N TYR A 71 -11.05 18.84 6.21
CA TYR A 71 -10.44 18.01 7.25
C TYR A 71 -8.92 17.92 7.13
N LEU A 72 -8.36 18.02 5.91
CA LEU A 72 -6.91 18.05 5.68
C LEU A 72 -6.25 19.20 6.47
N PHE A 73 -6.90 20.36 6.55
CA PHE A 73 -6.42 21.54 7.26
C PHE A 73 -6.96 21.65 8.69
N ALA A 74 -8.08 21.01 9.00
CA ALA A 74 -8.74 21.01 10.31
C ALA A 74 -8.68 19.63 11.01
N GLN A 75 -7.52 18.98 10.95
CA GLN A 75 -7.33 17.64 11.53
C GLN A 75 -7.64 17.62 13.02
N GLY A 76 -8.40 16.61 13.44
CA GLY A 76 -8.70 16.38 14.85
C GLY A 76 -7.48 15.92 15.66
N SER A 77 -7.65 15.83 16.98
CA SER A 77 -6.61 15.28 17.86
C SER A 77 -6.26 13.83 17.49
N ALA A 78 -4.97 13.51 17.47
CA ALA A 78 -4.47 12.13 17.34
C ALA A 78 -4.74 11.24 18.58
N SER A 79 -5.50 11.74 19.56
CA SER A 79 -5.97 10.95 20.70
C SER A 79 -7.13 10.04 20.31
N GLY A 80 -7.01 8.74 20.57
CA GLY A 80 -8.11 7.79 20.37
C GLY A 80 -8.13 7.10 19.00
N LEU A 81 -7.05 7.17 18.21
CA LEU A 81 -6.95 6.48 16.91
C LEU A 81 -7.28 4.98 16.99
N SER A 82 -6.94 4.33 18.11
CA SER A 82 -7.25 2.91 18.35
C SER A 82 -8.72 2.58 18.61
N LYS A 83 -9.58 3.59 18.65
CA LYS A 83 -11.03 3.44 18.78
C LYS A 83 -11.77 3.69 17.47
N ILE A 84 -11.06 4.09 16.41
CA ILE A 84 -11.66 4.39 15.11
C ILE A 84 -12.08 3.06 14.46
N PRO A 85 -13.38 2.84 14.24
CA PRO A 85 -13.87 1.61 13.60
C PRO A 85 -13.59 1.61 12.10
N PHE A 86 -13.62 0.42 11.50
CA PHE A 86 -13.44 0.20 10.06
C PHE A 86 -14.58 -0.67 9.52
N HIS A 87 -14.88 -0.53 8.22
CA HIS A 87 -15.70 -1.50 7.50
C HIS A 87 -14.88 -2.75 7.18
N ASP A 88 -15.59 -3.84 6.87
CA ASP A 88 -14.97 -5.10 6.45
C ASP A 88 -14.18 -4.91 5.14
N PRO A 89 -12.84 -5.11 5.15
CA PRO A 89 -12.00 -4.95 3.97
C PRO A 89 -12.04 -6.13 3.00
N ARG A 90 -12.53 -7.30 3.44
CA ARG A 90 -12.47 -8.56 2.65
C ARG A 90 -13.18 -8.47 1.30
N PRO A 91 -14.34 -7.80 1.14
CA PRO A 91 -15.00 -7.70 -0.15
C PRO A 91 -14.13 -7.04 -1.24
N ALA A 92 -13.30 -6.05 -0.88
CA ALA A 92 -12.41 -5.37 -1.82
C ALA A 92 -11.39 -6.36 -2.42
N PHE A 93 -10.75 -7.16 -1.57
CA PHE A 93 -9.81 -8.18 -2.03
C PHE A 93 -10.50 -9.33 -2.77
N ALA A 94 -11.68 -9.75 -2.32
CA ALA A 94 -12.43 -10.84 -2.93
C ALA A 94 -12.79 -10.56 -4.40
N ARG A 95 -13.05 -9.29 -4.77
CA ARG A 95 -13.31 -8.86 -6.15
C ARG A 95 -12.17 -9.18 -7.12
N PHE A 96 -10.93 -9.24 -6.63
CA PHE A 96 -9.73 -9.44 -7.45
C PHE A 96 -8.96 -10.71 -7.09
N ALA A 97 -9.46 -11.54 -6.18
CA ALA A 97 -8.76 -12.74 -5.70
C ALA A 97 -8.50 -13.80 -6.78
N HIS A 98 -9.16 -13.71 -7.94
CA HIS A 98 -8.87 -14.54 -9.11
C HIS A 98 -7.55 -14.15 -9.82
N LEU A 99 -7.04 -12.95 -9.55
CA LEU A 99 -5.75 -12.50 -10.07
C LEU A 99 -4.61 -13.15 -9.26
N PRO A 100 -3.59 -13.73 -9.91
CA PRO A 100 -2.56 -14.52 -9.23
C PRO A 100 -1.87 -13.80 -8.06
N ASN A 101 -1.43 -12.56 -8.27
CA ASN A 101 -0.68 -11.82 -7.26
C ASN A 101 -1.59 -11.26 -6.16
N VAL A 102 -2.84 -10.92 -6.47
CA VAL A 102 -3.82 -10.56 -5.44
C VAL A 102 -4.12 -11.77 -4.56
N GLY A 103 -4.29 -12.96 -5.15
CA GLY A 103 -4.47 -14.20 -4.41
C GLY A 103 -3.30 -14.49 -3.45
N VAL A 104 -2.06 -14.38 -3.93
CA VAL A 104 -0.85 -14.54 -3.09
C VAL A 104 -0.80 -13.49 -1.98
N PHE A 105 -1.11 -12.23 -2.28
CA PHE A 105 -1.14 -11.17 -1.28
C PHE A 105 -2.21 -11.42 -0.21
N VAL A 106 -3.38 -11.93 -0.59
CA VAL A 106 -4.44 -12.34 0.36
C VAL A 106 -3.98 -13.47 1.28
N GLU A 107 -3.16 -14.41 0.79
CA GLU A 107 -2.51 -15.40 1.68
C GLU A 107 -1.59 -14.73 2.69
N GLN A 108 -0.74 -13.80 2.24
CA GLN A 108 0.20 -13.07 3.08
C GLN A 108 -0.51 -12.23 4.15
N MET A 109 -1.55 -11.46 3.78
CA MET A 109 -2.30 -10.63 4.71
C MET A 109 -3.04 -11.48 5.75
N THR A 110 -3.56 -12.65 5.34
CA THR A 110 -4.26 -13.57 6.24
C THR A 110 -3.29 -14.17 7.26
N ALA A 111 -2.11 -14.62 6.80
CA ALA A 111 -1.07 -15.14 7.67
C ALA A 111 -0.50 -14.05 8.60
N PHE A 112 -0.38 -12.80 8.13
CA PHE A 112 0.02 -11.67 8.97
C PHE A 112 -1.02 -11.37 10.06
N GLY A 113 -2.31 -11.40 9.73
CA GLY A 113 -3.38 -11.29 10.72
C GLY A 113 -3.28 -12.37 11.81
N GLN A 114 -2.95 -13.61 11.43
CA GLN A 114 -2.70 -14.70 12.39
C GLN A 114 -1.46 -14.46 13.25
N LEU A 115 -0.38 -13.91 12.69
CA LEU A 115 0.82 -13.52 13.42
C LEU A 115 0.49 -12.51 14.51
N VAL A 116 -0.21 -11.42 14.15
CA VAL A 116 -0.58 -10.38 15.11
C VAL A 116 -1.53 -10.92 16.17
N ALA A 117 -2.47 -11.81 15.80
CA ALA A 117 -3.43 -12.37 16.73
C ALA A 117 -2.82 -13.36 17.74
N THR A 118 -1.84 -14.16 17.31
CA THR A 118 -1.29 -15.27 18.12
C THR A 118 0.05 -14.94 18.78
N ALA A 119 0.82 -14.01 18.20
CA ALA A 119 2.13 -13.60 18.68
C ALA A 119 2.26 -12.05 18.69
N PRO A 120 1.33 -11.32 19.34
CA PRO A 120 1.37 -9.86 19.37
C PRO A 120 2.66 -9.35 20.03
N PRO A 121 3.11 -8.13 19.71
CA PRO A 121 4.22 -7.50 20.42
C PRO A 121 3.99 -7.43 21.93
N THR A 122 5.01 -7.76 22.72
CA THR A 122 4.97 -7.56 24.18
C THR A 122 5.02 -6.08 24.56
N ALA A 123 4.82 -5.77 25.85
CA ALA A 123 4.91 -4.41 26.36
C ALA A 123 6.34 -3.82 26.20
N GLU A 124 7.37 -4.66 26.29
CA GLU A 124 8.76 -4.29 26.05
C GLU A 124 9.02 -4.07 24.55
N GLN A 125 8.55 -4.99 23.70
CA GLN A 125 8.63 -4.88 22.24
C GLN A 125 7.89 -3.66 21.70
N SER A 126 6.83 -3.21 22.37
CA SER A 126 6.09 -1.97 22.03
C SER A 126 6.91 -0.69 22.24
N LYS A 127 8.13 -0.80 22.80
CA LYS A 127 9.11 0.30 22.89
C LYS A 127 10.25 0.15 21.89
N ASP A 128 10.31 -0.98 21.18
CA ASP A 128 11.27 -1.24 20.11
C ASP A 128 10.75 -0.65 18.80
N LEU A 129 11.34 0.47 18.40
CA LEU A 129 10.92 1.20 17.20
C LEU A 129 11.22 0.43 15.92
N ASP A 130 12.25 -0.43 15.89
CA ASP A 130 12.64 -1.18 14.70
C ASP A 130 11.68 -2.37 14.46
N LEU A 131 11.26 -3.04 15.53
CA LEU A 131 10.22 -4.07 15.44
C LEU A 131 8.87 -3.48 15.00
N LEU A 132 8.48 -2.34 15.60
CA LEU A 132 7.26 -1.64 15.23
C LEU A 132 7.32 -1.07 13.81
N LEU A 133 8.49 -0.67 13.32
CA LEU A 133 8.70 -0.27 11.93
C LEU A 133 8.35 -1.42 10.98
N SER A 134 8.90 -2.62 11.20
CA SER A 134 8.61 -3.78 10.34
C SER A 134 7.12 -4.16 10.35
N LEU A 135 6.49 -4.18 11.53
CA LEU A 135 5.05 -4.47 11.65
C LEU A 135 4.18 -3.39 11.01
N GLY A 136 4.56 -2.12 11.18
CA GLY A 136 3.86 -0.99 10.59
C GLY A 136 3.92 -1.02 9.07
N GLN A 137 5.07 -1.38 8.50
CA GLN A 137 5.23 -1.55 7.04
C GLN A 137 4.30 -2.66 6.51
N LEU A 138 4.33 -3.85 7.12
CA LEU A 138 3.44 -4.96 6.74
C LEU A 138 1.96 -4.56 6.82
N PHE A 139 1.56 -3.88 7.90
CA PHE A 139 0.18 -3.44 8.04
C PHE A 139 -0.20 -2.37 7.00
N THR A 140 0.73 -1.45 6.70
CA THR A 140 0.53 -0.40 5.70
C THR A 140 0.32 -0.99 4.31
N GLU A 141 1.07 -2.03 3.93
CA GLU A 141 0.84 -2.77 2.67
C GLU A 141 -0.60 -3.29 2.57
N VAL A 142 -1.15 -3.87 3.66
CA VAL A 142 -2.53 -4.37 3.67
C VAL A 142 -3.54 -3.25 3.44
N VAL A 143 -3.40 -2.12 4.14
CA VAL A 143 -4.31 -0.98 4.01
C VAL A 143 -4.25 -0.36 2.62
N TYR A 144 -3.05 -0.17 2.06
CA TYR A 144 -2.91 0.32 0.68
C TYR A 144 -3.44 -0.68 -0.35
N GLY A 145 -3.20 -1.97 -0.15
CA GLY A 145 -3.76 -3.03 -1.00
C GLY A 145 -5.28 -2.96 -1.05
N GLN A 146 -5.94 -2.73 0.09
CA GLN A 146 -7.38 -2.51 0.14
C GLN A 146 -7.80 -1.29 -0.69
N LEU A 147 -7.17 -0.13 -0.45
CA LEU A 147 -7.51 1.12 -1.16
C LEU A 147 -7.29 1.01 -2.67
N ILE A 148 -6.26 0.28 -3.10
CA ILE A 148 -6.00 -0.03 -4.50
C ILE A 148 -7.13 -0.87 -5.07
N CYS A 149 -7.54 -1.94 -4.40
CA CYS A 149 -8.67 -2.76 -4.84
C CYS A 149 -9.97 -1.93 -4.92
N GLU A 150 -10.29 -1.15 -3.89
CA GLU A 150 -11.50 -0.31 -3.88
C GLU A 150 -11.47 0.71 -5.04
N SER A 151 -10.35 1.40 -5.24
CA SER A 151 -10.19 2.37 -6.35
C SER A 151 -10.23 1.71 -7.73
N ALA A 152 -9.62 0.54 -7.89
CA ALA A 152 -9.66 -0.22 -9.14
C ALA A 152 -11.07 -0.72 -9.44
N ALA A 153 -11.84 -1.13 -8.43
CA ALA A 153 -13.23 -1.54 -8.59
C ALA A 153 -14.09 -0.39 -9.11
N LEU A 154 -13.93 0.84 -8.59
CA LEU A 154 -14.64 2.03 -9.11
C LEU A 154 -14.42 2.19 -10.63
N VAL A 155 -13.22 1.93 -11.12
CA VAL A 155 -12.88 2.05 -12.54
C VAL A 155 -13.45 0.88 -13.35
N LEU A 156 -13.16 -0.36 -12.92
CA LEU A 156 -13.40 -1.58 -13.68
C LEU A 156 -14.86 -2.03 -13.64
N ASP A 157 -15.59 -1.70 -12.58
CA ASP A 157 -17.03 -1.98 -12.46
C ASP A 157 -17.88 -0.84 -13.04
N GLY A 158 -17.24 0.22 -13.57
CA GLY A 158 -17.90 1.28 -14.33
C GLY A 158 -18.64 2.31 -13.48
N GLU A 159 -18.21 2.54 -12.24
CA GLU A 159 -18.81 3.55 -11.38
C GLU A 159 -18.65 4.95 -12.00
N PRO A 160 -19.69 5.80 -11.97
CA PRO A 160 -19.60 7.16 -12.48
C PRO A 160 -18.44 7.94 -11.85
N GLY A 161 -17.55 8.46 -12.69
CA GLY A 161 -16.35 9.18 -12.24
C GLY A 161 -15.19 8.27 -11.79
N GLY A 162 -15.34 6.95 -11.76
CA GLY A 162 -14.28 6.03 -11.36
C GLY A 162 -13.00 6.18 -12.20
N LYS A 163 -13.16 6.41 -13.52
CA LYS A 163 -12.05 6.58 -14.48
C LYS A 163 -11.26 7.86 -14.31
N ARG A 164 -11.85 8.92 -13.76
CA ARG A 164 -11.19 10.22 -13.52
C ARG A 164 -10.61 10.85 -14.81
N GLU A 165 -11.34 10.79 -15.91
CA GLU A 165 -10.87 11.15 -17.27
C GLU A 165 -10.36 12.58 -17.44
N SER A 166 -10.73 13.49 -16.53
CA SER A 166 -10.34 14.90 -16.56
C SER A 166 -9.20 15.25 -15.60
N SER A 167 -8.53 14.25 -15.00
CA SER A 167 -7.50 14.47 -13.97
C SER A 167 -6.16 13.89 -14.39
N VAL A 168 -5.09 14.29 -13.69
CA VAL A 168 -3.76 13.66 -13.80
C VAL A 168 -3.74 12.21 -13.31
N SER A 169 -4.84 11.73 -12.74
CA SER A 169 -5.06 10.36 -12.26
C SER A 169 -6.09 9.62 -13.12
N ASP A 170 -6.22 10.00 -14.39
CA ASP A 170 -6.98 9.25 -15.41
C ASP A 170 -6.54 7.78 -15.39
N ALA A 171 -7.54 6.90 -15.32
CA ALA A 171 -7.41 5.46 -15.27
C ALA A 171 -8.31 4.80 -16.33
N SER A 172 -8.60 5.50 -17.43
CA SER A 172 -9.46 5.02 -18.52
C SER A 172 -8.95 3.75 -19.20
N ASP A 173 -7.64 3.53 -19.17
CA ASP A 173 -6.90 2.39 -19.70
C ASP A 173 -6.57 1.33 -18.63
N LEU A 174 -7.03 1.51 -17.39
CA LEU A 174 -6.81 0.54 -16.32
C LEU A 174 -7.44 -0.80 -16.68
N THR A 175 -6.68 -1.88 -16.51
CA THR A 175 -7.14 -3.26 -16.69
C THR A 175 -6.80 -4.09 -15.46
N GLU A 176 -7.42 -5.27 -15.35
CA GLU A 176 -7.05 -6.22 -14.29
C GLU A 176 -5.57 -6.66 -14.38
N ALA A 177 -4.96 -6.64 -15.57
CA ALA A 177 -3.53 -6.93 -15.71
C ALA A 177 -2.65 -5.87 -15.03
N HIS A 178 -3.06 -4.61 -15.02
CA HIS A 178 -2.38 -3.53 -14.28
C HIS A 178 -2.49 -3.74 -12.78
N VAL A 179 -3.68 -4.14 -12.29
CA VAL A 179 -3.90 -4.45 -10.88
C VAL A 179 -3.03 -5.62 -10.45
N ASP A 180 -3.04 -6.73 -11.20
CA ASP A 180 -2.23 -7.90 -10.88
C ASP A 180 -0.72 -7.57 -10.86
N ARG A 181 -0.26 -6.77 -11.83
CA ARG A 181 1.13 -6.33 -11.90
C ARG A 181 1.53 -5.44 -10.72
N LEU A 182 0.65 -4.56 -10.27
CA LEU A 182 0.88 -3.75 -9.08
C LEU A 182 0.99 -4.65 -7.84
N PHE A 183 0.11 -5.65 -7.70
CA PHE A 183 0.17 -6.59 -6.59
C PHE A 183 1.42 -7.49 -6.61
N ALA A 184 2.03 -7.73 -7.77
CA ALA A 184 3.34 -8.40 -7.82
C ALA A 184 4.43 -7.60 -7.07
N VAL A 185 4.36 -6.27 -7.07
CA VAL A 185 5.25 -5.41 -6.28
C VAL A 185 4.94 -5.55 -4.79
N PHE A 186 3.65 -5.46 -4.42
CA PHE A 186 3.21 -5.61 -3.03
C PHE A 186 3.61 -6.98 -2.44
N VAL A 187 3.46 -8.07 -3.18
CA VAL A 187 3.88 -9.42 -2.73
C VAL A 187 5.38 -9.46 -2.41
N LYS A 188 6.19 -8.80 -3.25
CA LYS A 188 7.64 -8.72 -3.07
C LYS A 188 7.99 -7.86 -1.84
N ASP A 189 7.40 -6.68 -1.73
CA ASP A 189 7.69 -5.73 -0.65
C ASP A 189 7.22 -6.30 0.71
N PHE A 190 6.06 -6.96 0.74
CA PHE A 190 5.57 -7.69 1.92
C PHE A 190 6.57 -8.76 2.39
N SER A 191 7.16 -9.51 1.45
CA SER A 191 8.21 -10.50 1.76
C SER A 191 9.50 -9.86 2.28
N GLU A 192 9.90 -8.69 1.78
CA GLU A 192 11.06 -7.95 2.28
C GLU A 192 10.83 -7.48 3.74
N TYR A 193 9.65 -6.95 4.04
CA TYR A 193 9.29 -6.54 5.40
C TYR A 193 9.13 -7.72 6.35
N ALA A 194 8.62 -8.85 5.85
CA ALA A 194 8.54 -10.09 6.61
C ALA A 194 9.94 -10.62 7.00
N LEU A 195 10.90 -10.58 6.06
CA LEU A 195 12.29 -10.93 6.34
C LEU A 195 12.90 -9.98 7.37
N SER A 196 12.65 -8.68 7.24
CA SER A 196 13.08 -7.66 8.21
C SER A 196 12.55 -7.99 9.61
N LEU A 197 11.24 -8.25 9.74
CA LEU A 197 10.59 -8.65 11.01
C LEU A 197 11.24 -9.90 11.60
N SER A 198 11.44 -10.95 10.80
CA SER A 198 12.04 -12.21 11.25
C SER A 198 13.49 -12.05 11.72
N SER A 199 14.18 -11.00 11.27
CA SER A 199 15.57 -10.72 11.58
C SER A 199 15.73 -9.80 12.79
N GLN A 200 14.66 -9.18 13.30
CA GLN A 200 14.73 -8.25 14.42
C GLN A 200 15.28 -8.92 15.69
N PRO A 201 16.26 -8.35 16.41
CA PRO A 201 16.83 -8.98 17.60
C PRO A 201 15.81 -9.26 18.71
N SER A 202 14.80 -8.41 18.83
CA SER A 202 13.73 -8.52 19.83
C SER A 202 12.63 -9.50 19.47
N ALA A 203 12.55 -9.97 18.21
CA ALA A 203 11.52 -10.91 17.77
C ALA A 203 11.67 -12.27 18.48
N THR A 204 10.55 -12.80 18.99
CA THR A 204 10.49 -14.14 19.58
C THR A 204 10.57 -15.22 18.50
N ASP A 205 10.96 -16.44 18.85
CA ASP A 205 11.04 -17.56 17.88
C ASP A 205 9.71 -17.76 17.13
N ALA A 206 8.58 -17.68 17.84
CA ALA A 206 7.26 -17.76 17.23
C ALA A 206 7.00 -16.63 16.22
N GLN A 207 7.38 -15.39 16.53
CA GLN A 207 7.26 -14.26 15.59
C GLN A 207 8.17 -14.44 14.37
N ARG A 208 9.40 -14.95 14.57
CA ARG A 208 10.34 -15.21 13.47
C ARG A 208 9.81 -16.28 12.52
N ASP A 209 9.37 -17.42 13.06
CA ASP A 209 8.86 -18.53 12.27
C ASP A 209 7.61 -18.11 11.48
N GLN A 210 6.68 -17.40 12.13
CA GLN A 210 5.48 -16.92 11.46
C GLN A 210 5.79 -15.83 10.42
N ALA A 211 6.74 -14.93 10.71
CA ALA A 211 7.19 -13.91 9.75
C ALA A 211 7.82 -14.56 8.51
N LEU A 212 8.65 -15.59 8.66
CA LEU A 212 9.20 -16.34 7.52
C LEU A 212 8.10 -17.01 6.68
N GLY A 213 7.00 -17.43 7.30
CA GLY A 213 5.81 -17.95 6.60
C GLY A 213 5.09 -16.93 5.72
N LEU A 214 5.33 -15.63 5.91
CA LEU A 214 4.79 -14.55 5.08
C LEU A 214 5.56 -14.37 3.76
N ILE A 215 6.75 -14.97 3.64
CA ILE A 215 7.59 -14.82 2.45
C ILE A 215 6.98 -15.62 1.29
N LYS A 216 6.59 -14.91 0.23
CA LYS A 216 6.04 -15.45 -1.01
C LYS A 216 6.73 -14.81 -2.21
N HIS A 217 6.46 -15.35 -3.40
CA HIS A 217 7.02 -14.85 -4.65
C HIS A 217 5.91 -14.35 -5.56
N PRO A 218 6.12 -13.21 -6.24
CA PRO A 218 5.18 -12.77 -7.26
C PRO A 218 5.14 -13.75 -8.43
N VAL A 219 3.96 -13.87 -9.03
CA VAL A 219 3.71 -14.69 -10.22
C VAL A 219 3.70 -13.77 -11.44
N ILE A 220 4.72 -13.90 -12.29
CA ILE A 220 4.86 -13.09 -13.50
C ILE A 220 5.10 -14.04 -14.68
N GLU A 221 4.09 -14.19 -15.54
CA GLU A 221 4.20 -14.95 -16.78
C GLU A 221 4.98 -14.15 -17.83
N ALA A 222 5.82 -14.83 -18.61
CA ALA A 222 6.69 -14.17 -19.61
C ALA A 222 5.89 -13.38 -20.66
N ALA A 223 4.69 -13.86 -21.02
CA ALA A 223 3.80 -13.16 -21.94
C ALA A 223 3.22 -11.87 -21.33
N ALA A 224 2.87 -11.88 -20.05
CA ALA A 224 2.38 -10.71 -19.32
C ALA A 224 3.50 -9.67 -19.14
N GLU A 225 4.72 -10.11 -18.83
CA GLU A 225 5.91 -9.24 -18.79
C GLU A 225 6.14 -8.54 -20.12
N LYS A 226 6.09 -9.31 -21.22
CA LYS A 226 6.25 -8.76 -22.56
C LYS A 226 5.16 -7.75 -22.91
N ALA A 227 3.90 -8.07 -22.64
CA ALA A 227 2.77 -7.18 -22.91
C ALA A 227 2.91 -5.85 -22.16
N PHE A 228 3.25 -5.91 -20.86
CA PHE A 228 3.49 -4.72 -20.05
C PHE A 228 4.66 -3.88 -20.59
N ALA A 229 5.76 -4.51 -20.99
CA ALA A 229 6.90 -3.81 -21.58
C ALA A 229 6.54 -3.16 -22.93
N ASP A 230 5.82 -3.88 -23.80
CA ASP A 230 5.37 -3.36 -25.09
C ASP A 230 4.42 -2.16 -24.92
N GLU A 231 3.51 -2.22 -23.94
CA GLU A 231 2.61 -1.10 -23.59
C GLU A 231 3.40 0.10 -23.05
N ALA A 232 4.30 -0.10 -22.08
CA ALA A 232 5.12 0.98 -21.53
C ALA A 232 5.96 1.68 -22.60
N LEU A 233 6.52 0.92 -23.55
CA LEU A 233 7.27 1.45 -24.69
C LEU A 233 6.39 2.19 -25.69
N SER A 234 5.10 1.86 -25.78
CA SER A 234 4.16 2.53 -26.68
C SER A 234 3.88 3.99 -26.29
N TYR A 235 4.13 4.36 -25.03
CA TYR A 235 3.99 5.73 -24.54
C TYR A 235 5.16 6.64 -24.92
N ASP A 236 6.24 6.12 -25.52
CA ASP A 236 7.33 6.95 -25.99
C ASP A 236 6.85 7.94 -27.06
N GLY A 237 7.06 9.24 -26.82
CA GLY A 237 6.56 10.32 -27.66
C GLY A 237 5.05 10.56 -27.63
N ALA A 238 4.28 9.85 -26.78
CA ALA A 238 2.83 10.03 -26.69
C ALA A 238 2.43 11.32 -25.95
N TYR A 239 3.25 11.80 -25.01
CA TYR A 239 2.99 13.06 -24.32
C TYR A 239 3.28 14.25 -25.23
N ALA A 240 2.24 15.02 -25.54
CA ALA A 240 2.35 16.36 -26.12
C ALA A 240 1.83 17.38 -25.11
N MET A 241 2.69 18.33 -24.72
CA MET A 241 2.26 19.47 -23.90
C MET A 241 1.25 20.27 -24.72
N GLN A 242 0.00 20.41 -24.24
CA GLN A 242 -0.94 21.30 -24.89
C GLN A 242 -0.42 22.74 -24.75
N PRO A 243 -0.22 23.47 -25.86
CA PRO A 243 0.31 24.83 -25.84
C PRO A 243 -0.63 25.86 -25.21
#